data_AF-A0A084W0X7-F1
#
_entry.id   AF-A0A084W0X7-F1
#
_cell.length_a   1.000
_cell.length_b   1.000
_cell.length_c   1.000
_cell.angle_alpha   90.00
_cell.angle_beta   90.00
_cell.angle_gamma   90.00
#
_symmetry.space_group_name_H-M   'P 1'
#
loop_
_entity.id
_entity.type
_entity.pdbx_description
1 polymer ?
#
loop_
_entity_poly.entity_id
_entity_poly.type
_entity_poly.pdbx_seq_one_letter_code
_entity_poly.pdbx_strand_id
1 'polypeptide(L)'
;MEIISQLLSRRVAEPEVIQSYRKLLSYVSGTLHEANCSKIAAHFTSISKIALQSESISHEIFPVSLMKCILVLMCRLPVTRANERTIILEALRTTLQWGRHSAKLYNQFELGSLIRSAIAFTSHLQDDFAAITELIALARHILDTFCIPPSNEVHPVEVLLRSTYDKIFTRLVSEWTDIRCYETLLYVLFDLLKRDTCVHLKLEIVRKVADGAGGGMRRLVRLLAVPKHLRVEHLLCKLKTILTILLAHSLFRYEPTKRTSDFRVLLKAIKTIVDGVSFAELVKAKFLCLNLPRTELTFQSVCFVFIVRHLDLLDGVTSNASTELDYVYNLVASLNIVYHKRWKLPSFVLKHFVDGLSWIQLQPDEFRTKFIFHQQLDILKERFIVTGDDGLIHSLLTIFKPDTLIKILSTKQASPIARRNASVLLSKRSLAESALQRVMLHITRSQEQKSAHNTGTICDWVRAVHGSVPTLTDGSKRVLWNALSTIDQTVVRSDEQRLLLVDTKASLLVSMMFMMEDKVVELQIESARGGNRTSALKRKLSKQRTEETKKSFSLPL
;
A
#
# COMPACT_ATOMS: atom_id res chain seq x y z
N MET A 1 -32.64 44.22 -21.27
CA MET A 1 -33.08 43.42 -20.10
C MET A 1 -34.60 43.31 -20.05
N GLU A 2 -35.31 44.42 -20.18
CA GLU A 2 -36.77 44.43 -20.34
C GLU A 2 -37.25 43.61 -21.55
N ILE A 3 -36.54 43.70 -22.68
CA ILE A 3 -36.78 42.86 -23.88
C ILE A 3 -36.65 41.36 -23.56
N ILE A 4 -35.66 40.95 -22.76
CA ILE A 4 -35.49 39.55 -22.35
C ILE A 4 -36.67 39.16 -21.46
N SER A 5 -37.04 39.98 -20.48
CA SER A 5 -38.19 39.72 -19.60
C SER A 5 -39.54 39.68 -20.35
N GLN A 6 -39.71 40.51 -21.38
CA GLN A 6 -40.89 40.55 -22.25
C GLN A 6 -40.95 39.34 -23.20
N LEU A 7 -39.81 38.91 -23.76
CA LEU A 7 -39.71 37.65 -24.52
C LEU A 7 -40.01 36.44 -23.63
N LEU A 8 -39.65 36.48 -22.35
CA LEU A 8 -39.92 35.45 -21.35
C LEU A 8 -41.38 35.41 -20.85
N SER A 9 -42.20 36.42 -21.12
CA SER A 9 -43.55 36.61 -20.54
C SER A 9 -44.73 36.48 -21.53
N ARG A 10 -44.57 35.71 -22.61
CA ARG A 10 -45.64 35.11 -23.48
C ARG A 10 -46.15 35.85 -24.74
N ARG A 11 -45.46 36.79 -25.39
CA ARG A 11 -46.09 37.50 -26.54
C ARG A 11 -45.23 37.85 -27.77
N VAL A 12 -44.43 36.94 -28.35
CA VAL A 12 -43.79 37.25 -29.66
C VAL A 12 -43.72 36.03 -30.60
N ALA A 13 -43.94 36.27 -31.89
CA ALA A 13 -44.05 35.30 -32.99
C ALA A 13 -42.72 34.60 -33.37
N GLU A 14 -42.80 33.30 -33.61
CA GLU A 14 -41.70 32.32 -33.76
C GLU A 14 -40.58 32.64 -34.78
N PRO A 15 -40.86 33.08 -36.03
CA PRO A 15 -39.83 33.20 -37.07
C PRO A 15 -38.89 34.41 -36.85
N GLU A 16 -39.46 35.53 -36.41
CA GLU A 16 -38.71 36.75 -36.06
C GLU A 16 -37.89 36.55 -34.79
N VAL A 17 -38.36 35.67 -33.91
CA VAL A 17 -37.74 35.32 -32.63
C VAL A 17 -36.47 34.47 -32.81
N ILE A 18 -36.39 33.58 -33.81
CA ILE A 18 -35.17 32.80 -34.11
C ILE A 18 -34.02 33.68 -34.60
N GLN A 19 -34.28 34.62 -35.53
CA GLN A 19 -33.27 35.58 -35.98
C GLN A 19 -32.90 36.57 -34.85
N SER A 20 -33.86 36.86 -33.98
CA SER A 20 -33.65 37.62 -32.74
C SER A 20 -32.80 36.86 -31.73
N TYR A 21 -32.82 35.52 -31.66
CA TYR A 21 -32.02 34.77 -30.69
C TYR A 21 -30.50 34.85 -30.92
N ARG A 22 -30.04 34.87 -32.18
CA ARG A 22 -28.60 35.11 -32.47
C ARG A 22 -28.18 36.54 -32.09
N LYS A 23 -29.02 37.54 -32.40
CA LYS A 23 -28.81 38.93 -31.97
C LYS A 23 -28.89 39.07 -30.44
N LEU A 24 -29.80 38.34 -29.80
CA LEU A 24 -29.97 38.28 -28.35
C LEU A 24 -28.73 37.68 -27.70
N LEU A 25 -28.15 36.61 -28.26
CA LEU A 25 -26.90 36.03 -27.76
C LEU A 25 -25.74 37.03 -27.84
N SER A 26 -25.59 37.75 -28.97
CA SER A 26 -24.56 38.80 -29.07
C SER A 26 -24.79 39.96 -28.09
N TYR A 27 -26.05 40.33 -27.86
CA TYR A 27 -26.42 41.36 -26.90
C TYR A 27 -26.19 40.90 -25.46
N VAL A 28 -26.57 39.67 -25.14
CA VAL A 28 -26.38 39.06 -23.81
C VAL A 28 -24.89 38.91 -23.53
N SER A 29 -24.05 38.48 -24.48
CA SER A 29 -22.60 38.43 -24.24
C SER A 29 -21.98 39.79 -23.92
N GLY A 30 -22.54 40.89 -24.45
CA GLY A 30 -22.08 42.25 -24.16
C GLY A 30 -22.70 42.89 -22.91
N THR A 31 -23.78 42.33 -22.35
CA THR A 31 -24.53 42.92 -21.23
C THR A 31 -24.63 42.03 -20.00
N LEU A 32 -24.20 40.78 -20.10
CA LEU A 32 -24.14 39.86 -18.97
C LEU A 32 -23.03 40.31 -18.02
N HIS A 33 -23.39 40.55 -16.77
CA HIS A 33 -22.49 41.00 -15.73
C HIS A 33 -22.85 40.28 -14.43
N GLU A 34 -21.88 40.06 -13.54
CA GLU A 34 -22.11 39.43 -12.23
C GLU A 34 -23.35 39.97 -11.50
N ALA A 35 -23.53 41.29 -11.47
CA ALA A 35 -24.65 41.97 -10.82
C ALA A 35 -26.05 41.65 -11.37
N ASN A 36 -26.17 41.11 -12.59
CA ASN A 36 -27.46 40.76 -13.21
C ASN A 36 -27.67 39.24 -13.37
N CYS A 37 -26.64 38.43 -13.13
CA CYS A 37 -26.69 36.99 -13.31
C CYS A 37 -27.74 36.31 -12.41
N SER A 38 -27.81 36.69 -11.14
CA SER A 38 -28.77 36.11 -10.19
C SER A 38 -30.24 36.35 -10.60
N LYS A 39 -30.55 37.55 -11.11
CA LYS A 39 -31.90 37.88 -11.61
C LYS A 39 -32.27 37.03 -12.83
N ILE A 40 -31.35 36.91 -13.80
CA ILE A 40 -31.56 36.09 -15.00
C ILE A 40 -31.75 34.62 -14.63
N ALA A 41 -30.89 34.09 -13.74
CA ALA A 41 -31.00 32.73 -13.25
C ALA A 41 -32.33 32.47 -12.52
N ALA A 42 -32.80 33.39 -11.68
CA ALA A 42 -34.10 33.26 -11.03
C ALA A 42 -35.26 33.15 -12.02
N HIS A 43 -35.24 33.93 -13.11
CA HIS A 43 -36.22 33.81 -14.19
C HIS A 43 -36.13 32.46 -14.90
N PHE A 44 -34.92 31.99 -15.21
CA PHE A 44 -34.70 30.67 -15.82
C PHE A 44 -35.22 29.53 -14.96
N THR A 45 -35.02 29.60 -13.64
CA THR A 45 -35.59 28.65 -12.68
C THR A 45 -37.12 28.66 -12.74
N SER A 46 -37.75 29.83 -12.74
CA SER A 46 -39.21 29.95 -12.82
C SER A 46 -39.77 29.34 -14.10
N ILE A 47 -39.17 29.66 -15.25
CA ILE A 47 -39.59 29.12 -16.56
C ILE A 47 -39.45 27.61 -16.59
N SER A 48 -38.29 27.09 -16.15
CA SER A 48 -38.04 25.64 -16.11
C SER A 48 -39.03 24.92 -15.20
N LYS A 49 -39.39 25.51 -14.04
CA LYS A 49 -40.40 24.94 -13.13
C LYS A 49 -41.80 24.93 -13.76
N ILE A 50 -42.20 26.01 -14.43
CA ILE A 50 -43.48 26.09 -15.14
C ILE A 50 -43.52 25.03 -16.26
N ALA A 51 -42.41 24.83 -16.97
CA ALA A 51 -42.26 23.82 -18.01
C ALA A 51 -42.27 22.38 -17.50
N LEU A 52 -41.68 22.12 -16.33
CA LEU A 52 -41.72 20.81 -15.69
C LEU A 52 -43.09 20.48 -15.08
N GLN A 53 -43.88 21.48 -14.70
CA GLN A 53 -45.23 21.29 -14.13
C GLN A 53 -46.32 21.16 -15.20
N SER A 54 -46.11 21.74 -16.37
CA SER A 54 -47.08 21.71 -17.46
C SER A 54 -46.56 20.77 -18.54
N GLU A 55 -47.08 19.54 -18.62
CA GLU A 55 -46.75 18.57 -19.69
C GLU A 55 -47.06 19.11 -21.11
N SER A 56 -47.70 20.28 -21.20
CA SER A 56 -48.18 20.95 -22.41
C SER A 56 -47.39 22.19 -22.82
N ILE A 57 -46.25 22.53 -22.19
CA ILE A 57 -45.40 23.61 -22.75
C ILE A 57 -44.83 23.08 -24.06
N SER A 58 -45.44 23.52 -25.16
CA SER A 58 -44.90 23.35 -26.50
C SER A 58 -43.41 23.67 -26.48
N HIS A 59 -42.60 22.78 -27.07
CA HIS A 59 -41.16 22.99 -27.28
C HIS A 59 -40.84 24.32 -27.99
N GLU A 60 -41.87 25.03 -28.46
CA GLU A 60 -41.86 26.28 -29.22
C GLU A 60 -41.85 27.55 -28.34
N ILE A 61 -42.09 27.48 -27.01
CA ILE A 61 -42.33 28.70 -26.20
C ILE A 61 -41.04 29.44 -25.76
N PHE A 62 -39.90 28.74 -25.61
CA PHE A 62 -38.57 29.34 -25.46
C PHE A 62 -37.48 28.29 -25.69
N PRO A 63 -36.44 28.52 -26.52
CA PRO A 63 -35.47 27.49 -26.82
C PRO A 63 -34.59 27.23 -25.60
N VAL A 64 -34.72 26.02 -25.05
CA VAL A 64 -33.84 25.50 -23.98
C VAL A 64 -32.36 25.68 -24.38
N SER A 65 -32.03 25.52 -25.66
CA SER A 65 -30.70 25.80 -26.23
C SER A 65 -30.17 27.22 -25.97
N LEU A 66 -31.03 28.25 -25.93
CA LEU A 66 -30.63 29.60 -25.58
C LEU A 66 -30.36 29.75 -24.08
N MET A 67 -31.20 29.17 -23.23
CA MET A 67 -30.95 29.10 -21.78
C MET A 67 -29.62 28.41 -21.50
N LYS A 68 -29.31 27.31 -22.21
CA LYS A 68 -28.00 26.64 -22.16
C LYS A 68 -26.87 27.60 -22.44
N CYS A 69 -26.93 28.32 -23.55
CA CYS A 69 -25.87 29.23 -23.97
C CYS A 69 -25.67 30.36 -22.97
N ILE A 70 -26.76 30.95 -22.46
CA ILE A 70 -26.69 32.01 -21.46
C ILE A 70 -26.13 31.47 -20.14
N LEU A 71 -26.59 30.30 -19.68
CA LEU A 71 -26.04 29.65 -18.47
C LEU A 71 -24.55 29.28 -18.63
N VAL A 72 -24.12 28.83 -19.82
CA VAL A 72 -22.70 28.60 -20.12
C VAL A 72 -21.90 29.90 -19.97
N LEU A 73 -22.40 31.01 -20.50
CA LEU A 73 -21.75 32.32 -20.35
C LEU A 73 -21.73 32.77 -18.89
N MET A 74 -22.82 32.59 -18.15
CA MET A 74 -22.91 32.91 -16.72
C MET A 74 -21.89 32.10 -15.90
N CYS A 75 -21.74 30.81 -16.19
CA CYS A 75 -20.75 29.94 -15.55
C CYS A 75 -19.29 30.27 -15.90
N ARG A 76 -19.03 31.14 -16.89
CA ARG A 76 -17.68 31.63 -17.23
C ARG A 76 -17.35 32.95 -16.54
N LEU A 77 -18.33 33.60 -15.91
CA LEU A 77 -18.10 34.83 -15.16
C LEU A 77 -17.53 34.50 -13.77
N PRO A 78 -16.61 35.32 -13.23
CA PRO A 78 -15.97 35.08 -11.94
C PRO A 78 -16.86 35.47 -10.74
N VAL A 79 -18.10 34.98 -10.72
CA VAL A 79 -19.06 35.23 -9.63
C VAL A 79 -18.58 34.53 -8.36
N THR A 80 -18.16 35.30 -7.35
CA THR A 80 -17.63 34.78 -6.07
C THR A 80 -18.68 34.68 -4.96
N ARG A 81 -19.80 35.40 -5.04
CA ARG A 81 -20.82 35.46 -3.98
C ARG A 81 -21.65 34.18 -3.91
N ALA A 82 -21.63 33.50 -2.77
CA ALA A 82 -22.33 32.22 -2.55
C ALA A 82 -23.83 32.26 -2.88
N ASN A 83 -24.55 33.32 -2.49
CA ASN A 83 -25.99 33.45 -2.77
C ASN A 83 -26.28 33.52 -4.27
N GLU A 84 -25.50 34.29 -5.02
CA GLU A 84 -25.66 34.42 -6.47
C GLU A 84 -25.34 33.10 -7.18
N ARG A 85 -24.26 32.43 -6.77
CA ARG A 85 -23.87 31.11 -7.28
C ARG A 85 -24.95 30.06 -7.04
N THR A 86 -25.57 30.05 -5.85
CA THR A 86 -26.67 29.14 -5.52
C THR A 86 -27.86 29.30 -6.46
N ILE A 87 -28.23 30.54 -6.78
CA ILE A 87 -29.33 30.82 -7.72
C ILE A 87 -28.97 30.35 -9.15
N ILE A 88 -27.73 30.58 -9.58
CA ILE A 88 -27.23 30.12 -10.89
C ILE A 88 -27.22 28.59 -10.98
N LEU A 89 -26.76 27.90 -9.93
CA LEU A 89 -26.75 26.44 -9.87
C LEU A 89 -28.16 25.85 -9.84
N GLU A 90 -29.13 26.49 -9.17
CA GLU A 90 -30.55 26.09 -9.21
C GLU A 90 -31.17 26.26 -10.61
N ALA A 91 -30.82 27.34 -11.32
CA ALA A 91 -31.24 27.55 -12.70
C ALA A 91 -30.66 26.49 -13.64
N LEU A 92 -29.37 26.18 -13.47
CA LEU A 92 -28.73 25.07 -14.16
C LEU A 92 -29.43 23.74 -13.85
N ARG A 93 -29.78 23.52 -12.58
CA ARG A 93 -30.44 22.29 -12.14
C ARG A 93 -31.78 22.06 -12.81
N THR A 94 -32.64 23.06 -12.76
CA THR A 94 -33.99 23.00 -13.34
C THR A 94 -33.95 22.93 -14.87
N THR A 95 -32.98 23.61 -15.50
CA THR A 95 -32.79 23.53 -16.97
C THR A 95 -32.33 22.13 -17.41
N LEU A 96 -31.41 21.48 -16.66
CA LEU A 96 -30.98 20.11 -16.93
C LEU A 96 -32.14 19.10 -16.80
N GLN A 97 -32.98 19.27 -15.76
CA GLN A 97 -34.17 18.45 -15.57
C GLN A 97 -35.16 18.59 -16.72
N TRP A 98 -35.40 19.83 -17.17
CA TRP A 98 -36.25 20.10 -18.32
C TRP A 98 -35.69 19.46 -19.60
N GLY A 99 -34.38 19.60 -19.83
CA GLY A 99 -33.69 18.98 -20.98
C GLY A 99 -33.80 17.45 -21.00
N ARG A 100 -33.85 16.77 -19.85
CA ARG A 100 -34.09 15.32 -19.78
C ARG A 100 -35.53 14.92 -20.11
N HIS A 101 -36.51 15.71 -19.67
CA HIS A 101 -37.92 15.30 -19.73
C HIS A 101 -38.45 15.17 -21.17
N SER A 102 -37.79 15.78 -22.16
CA SER A 102 -38.09 15.62 -23.58
C SER A 102 -36.94 14.95 -24.33
N ALA A 103 -37.17 13.78 -24.92
CA ALA A 103 -36.18 13.07 -25.74
C ALA A 103 -35.67 13.89 -26.94
N LYS A 104 -36.55 14.71 -27.54
CA LYS A 104 -36.16 15.61 -28.64
C LYS A 104 -35.20 16.69 -28.17
N LEU A 105 -35.49 17.30 -27.02
CA LEU A 105 -34.60 18.30 -26.41
C LEU A 105 -33.30 17.64 -25.98
N TYR A 106 -33.35 16.49 -25.31
CA TYR A 106 -32.17 15.76 -24.86
C TYR A 106 -31.13 15.53 -25.98
N ASN A 107 -31.59 15.12 -27.17
CA ASN A 107 -30.72 14.87 -28.32
C ASN A 107 -30.15 16.15 -28.97
N GLN A 108 -30.86 17.28 -28.88
CA GLN A 108 -30.40 18.58 -29.39
C GLN A 108 -29.58 19.36 -28.36
N PHE A 109 -29.78 19.05 -27.09
CA PHE A 109 -29.24 19.77 -25.95
C PHE A 109 -27.89 19.15 -25.58
N GLU A 110 -26.80 19.69 -26.12
CA GLU A 110 -25.43 19.25 -25.79
C GLU A 110 -25.09 19.52 -24.31
N LEU A 111 -25.59 18.68 -23.41
CA LEU A 111 -25.44 18.76 -21.95
C LEU A 111 -23.98 18.88 -21.51
N GLY A 112 -23.07 18.29 -22.29
CA GLY A 112 -21.65 18.27 -21.99
C GLY A 112 -21.01 19.65 -21.85
N SER A 113 -21.38 20.64 -22.68
CA SER A 113 -20.79 21.98 -22.60
C SER A 113 -21.24 22.74 -21.35
N LEU A 114 -22.52 22.59 -20.98
CA LEU A 114 -23.11 23.21 -19.79
C LEU A 114 -22.51 22.63 -18.51
N ILE A 115 -22.45 21.30 -18.40
CA ILE A 115 -21.87 20.63 -17.23
C ILE A 115 -20.37 20.95 -17.11
N ARG A 116 -19.60 20.93 -18.21
CA ARG A 116 -18.18 21.33 -18.17
C ARG A 116 -17.99 22.77 -17.71
N SER A 117 -18.86 23.68 -18.15
CA SER A 117 -18.82 25.09 -17.72
C SER A 117 -19.17 25.22 -16.24
N ALA A 118 -20.14 24.45 -15.73
CA ALA A 118 -20.47 24.41 -14.31
C ALA A 118 -19.33 23.83 -13.44
N ILE A 119 -18.63 22.81 -13.94
CA ILE A 119 -17.43 22.29 -13.28
C ILE A 119 -16.30 23.33 -13.30
N ALA A 120 -16.15 24.08 -14.39
CA ALA A 120 -15.17 25.17 -14.45
C ALA A 120 -15.56 26.34 -13.54
N PHE A 121 -16.85 26.61 -13.37
CA PHE A 121 -17.37 27.69 -12.54
C PHE A 121 -16.92 27.58 -11.07
N THR A 122 -16.67 26.37 -10.56
CA THR A 122 -16.17 26.17 -9.19
C THR A 122 -14.70 26.54 -9.03
N SER A 123 -13.94 26.71 -10.12
CA SER A 123 -12.55 27.18 -10.07
C SER A 123 -12.41 28.67 -9.73
N HIS A 124 -13.51 29.44 -9.80
CA HIS A 124 -13.52 30.85 -9.41
C HIS A 124 -13.64 31.09 -7.90
N LEU A 125 -13.86 30.04 -7.11
CA LEU A 125 -13.89 30.14 -5.65
C LEU A 125 -12.46 30.11 -5.09
N GLN A 126 -12.16 31.06 -4.21
CA GLN A 126 -10.88 31.11 -3.49
C GLN A 126 -10.81 30.10 -2.34
N ASP A 127 -11.95 29.72 -1.77
CA ASP A 127 -12.05 28.69 -0.73
C ASP A 127 -12.20 27.31 -1.40
N ASP A 128 -11.17 26.47 -1.23
CA ASP A 128 -11.10 25.13 -1.78
C ASP A 128 -12.22 24.22 -1.23
N PHE A 129 -12.64 24.39 0.02
CA PHE A 129 -13.70 23.58 0.61
C PHE A 129 -15.09 23.98 0.08
N ALA A 130 -15.32 25.27 -0.13
CA ALA A 130 -16.52 25.76 -0.80
C ALA A 130 -16.61 25.22 -2.23
N ALA A 131 -15.48 25.22 -2.97
CA ALA A 131 -15.43 24.67 -4.31
C ALA A 131 -15.74 23.16 -4.35
N ILE A 132 -15.23 22.38 -3.39
CA ILE A 132 -15.55 20.95 -3.26
C ILE A 132 -17.03 20.76 -2.95
N THR A 133 -17.60 21.55 -2.04
CA THR A 133 -19.00 21.46 -1.64
C THR A 133 -19.94 21.68 -2.84
N GLU A 134 -19.65 22.69 -3.67
CA GLU A 134 -20.41 22.94 -4.90
C GLU A 134 -20.24 21.82 -5.92
N LEU A 135 -19.03 21.27 -6.10
CA LEU A 135 -18.81 20.11 -6.99
C LEU A 135 -19.60 18.88 -6.53
N ILE A 136 -19.68 18.63 -5.22
CA ILE A 136 -20.48 17.53 -4.65
C ILE A 136 -21.97 17.75 -4.93
N ALA A 137 -22.47 18.97 -4.73
CA ALA A 137 -23.86 19.31 -5.04
C ALA A 137 -24.16 19.13 -6.54
N LEU A 138 -23.25 19.56 -7.41
CA LEU A 138 -23.36 19.36 -8.86
C LEU A 138 -23.36 17.87 -9.23
N ALA A 139 -22.46 17.06 -8.67
CA ALA A 139 -22.39 15.62 -8.92
C ALA A 139 -23.69 14.91 -8.51
N ARG A 140 -24.22 15.23 -7.32
CA ARG A 140 -25.52 14.71 -6.85
C ARG A 140 -26.64 15.10 -7.79
N HIS A 141 -26.69 16.36 -8.21
CA HIS A 141 -27.71 16.85 -9.13
C HIS A 141 -27.66 16.13 -10.48
N ILE A 142 -26.45 15.92 -11.03
CA ILE A 142 -26.27 15.15 -12.27
C ILE A 142 -26.75 13.71 -12.08
N LEU A 143 -26.43 13.07 -10.95
CA LEU A 143 -26.89 11.71 -10.66
C LEU A 143 -28.41 11.63 -10.55
N ASP A 144 -29.03 12.51 -9.75
CA ASP A 144 -30.49 12.59 -9.59
C ASP A 144 -31.19 12.85 -10.93
N THR A 145 -30.56 13.69 -11.76
CA THR A 145 -31.13 14.11 -13.03
C THR A 145 -30.86 13.16 -14.16
N PHE A 146 -29.92 12.23 -14.14
CA PHE A 146 -29.64 11.38 -15.32
C PHE A 146 -29.57 9.88 -15.06
N CYS A 147 -29.62 9.42 -13.81
CA CYS A 147 -29.58 7.97 -13.54
C CYS A 147 -30.96 7.31 -13.71
N ILE A 148 -31.10 6.52 -14.77
CA ILE A 148 -32.06 5.42 -15.01
C ILE A 148 -31.23 4.22 -15.52
N PRO A 149 -31.62 2.95 -15.26
CA PRO A 149 -30.77 1.76 -15.44
C PRO A 149 -30.39 1.46 -16.91
N PRO A 150 -29.39 0.59 -17.17
CA PRO A 150 -28.42 0.76 -18.24
C PRO A 150 -28.95 0.41 -19.63
N SER A 151 -28.66 1.26 -20.61
CA SER A 151 -28.33 0.83 -21.96
C SER A 151 -26.85 0.39 -21.99
N ASN A 152 -26.49 -0.58 -22.84
CA ASN A 152 -25.12 -1.07 -22.99
C ASN A 152 -24.10 -0.03 -23.51
N GLU A 153 -24.54 1.20 -23.80
CA GLU A 153 -23.72 2.29 -24.29
C GLU A 153 -23.32 3.24 -23.15
N VAL A 154 -22.02 3.60 -23.10
CA VAL A 154 -21.49 4.58 -22.14
C VAL A 154 -22.12 5.93 -22.40
N HIS A 155 -22.97 6.36 -21.49
CA HIS A 155 -23.70 7.60 -21.62
C HIS A 155 -22.75 8.81 -21.41
N PRO A 156 -22.84 9.90 -22.22
CA PRO A 156 -21.95 11.06 -22.09
C PRO A 156 -21.91 11.69 -20.68
N VAL A 157 -23.01 11.57 -19.93
CA VAL A 157 -23.10 12.03 -18.55
C VAL A 157 -22.19 11.23 -17.61
N GLU A 158 -21.92 9.95 -17.89
CA GLU A 158 -20.95 9.16 -17.11
C GLU A 158 -19.54 9.74 -17.20
N VAL A 159 -19.11 10.17 -18.39
CA VAL A 159 -17.79 10.79 -18.59
C VAL A 159 -17.67 12.08 -17.78
N LEU A 160 -18.75 12.87 -17.75
CA LEU A 160 -18.79 14.11 -16.99
C LEU A 160 -18.81 13.85 -15.48
N LEU A 161 -19.56 12.85 -15.02
CA LEU A 161 -19.55 12.41 -13.63
C LEU A 161 -18.16 11.95 -13.20
N ARG A 162 -17.48 11.15 -14.02
CA ARG A 162 -16.10 10.73 -13.78
C ARG A 162 -15.18 11.94 -13.60
N SER A 163 -15.27 12.93 -14.50
CA SER A 163 -14.46 14.15 -14.40
C SER A 163 -14.78 14.98 -13.14
N THR A 164 -16.05 15.07 -12.74
CA THR A 164 -16.45 15.78 -11.52
C THR A 164 -15.91 15.07 -10.27
N TYR A 165 -16.10 13.75 -10.18
CA TYR A 165 -15.60 12.96 -9.05
C TYR A 165 -14.08 12.93 -8.98
N ASP A 166 -13.38 12.92 -10.12
CA ASP A 166 -11.92 13.02 -10.18
C ASP A 166 -11.42 14.30 -9.51
N LYS A 167 -12.05 15.45 -9.80
CA LYS A 167 -11.73 16.73 -9.14
C LYS A 167 -12.05 16.72 -7.65
N ILE A 168 -13.20 16.15 -7.26
CA ILE A 168 -13.60 16.03 -5.85
C ILE A 168 -12.57 15.20 -5.08
N PHE A 169 -12.28 13.98 -5.56
CA PHE A 169 -11.41 13.05 -4.85
C PHE A 169 -9.95 13.45 -4.89
N THR A 170 -9.44 14.03 -5.98
CA THR A 170 -8.05 14.52 -6.02
C THR A 170 -7.77 15.48 -4.86
N ARG A 171 -8.70 16.39 -4.57
CA ARG A 171 -8.57 17.36 -3.47
C ARG A 171 -8.79 16.73 -2.09
N LEU A 172 -9.86 15.94 -1.94
CA LEU A 172 -10.15 15.30 -0.66
C LEU A 172 -9.06 14.30 -0.24
N VAL A 173 -8.43 13.63 -1.20
CA VAL A 173 -7.32 12.70 -0.96
C VAL A 173 -6.03 13.46 -0.68
N SER A 174 -5.75 14.62 -1.31
CA SER A 174 -4.55 15.40 -0.97
C SER A 174 -4.60 15.99 0.44
N GLU A 175 -5.79 16.34 0.91
CA GLU A 175 -6.02 16.98 2.22
C GLU A 175 -6.57 16.03 3.29
N TRP A 176 -6.40 14.72 3.09
CA TRP A 176 -6.95 13.68 3.97
C TRP A 176 -6.56 13.80 5.45
N THR A 177 -5.54 14.58 5.78
CA THR A 177 -5.12 14.85 7.15
C THR A 177 -6.08 15.77 7.91
N ASP A 178 -6.85 16.61 7.21
CA ASP A 178 -7.93 17.40 7.79
C ASP A 178 -9.17 16.52 8.04
N ILE A 179 -9.73 16.65 9.24
CA ILE A 179 -10.93 15.92 9.68
C ILE A 179 -12.10 16.23 8.76
N ARG A 180 -12.30 17.50 8.36
CA ARG A 180 -13.44 17.89 7.52
C ARG A 180 -13.36 17.28 6.12
N CYS A 181 -12.18 17.32 5.50
CA CYS A 181 -11.95 16.68 4.20
C CYS A 181 -12.10 15.15 4.28
N TYR A 182 -11.57 14.53 5.33
CA TYR A 182 -11.74 13.09 5.54
C TYR A 182 -13.21 12.67 5.74
N GLU A 183 -13.97 13.40 6.56
CA GLU A 183 -15.39 13.12 6.74
C GLU A 183 -16.14 13.27 5.41
N THR A 184 -15.88 14.36 4.69
CA THR A 184 -16.48 14.62 3.38
C THR A 184 -16.15 13.50 2.39
N LEU A 185 -14.92 13.00 2.36
CA LEU A 185 -14.51 11.84 1.55
C LEU A 185 -15.39 10.61 1.83
N LEU A 186 -15.59 10.26 3.11
CA LEU A 186 -16.45 9.14 3.49
C LEU A 186 -17.91 9.39 3.11
N TYR A 187 -18.44 10.60 3.30
CA TYR A 187 -19.81 10.93 2.92
C TYR A 187 -20.04 10.81 1.40
N VAL A 188 -19.12 11.31 0.60
CA VAL A 188 -19.21 11.29 -0.87
C VAL A 188 -19.10 9.85 -1.38
N LEU A 189 -18.16 9.06 -0.86
CA LEU A 189 -18.03 7.63 -1.22
C LEU A 189 -19.26 6.82 -0.81
N PHE A 190 -19.76 7.03 0.40
CA PHE A 190 -20.95 6.34 0.91
C PHE A 190 -22.18 6.64 0.04
N ASP A 191 -22.41 7.90 -0.30
CA ASP A 191 -23.53 8.32 -1.15
C ASP A 191 -23.41 7.71 -2.56
N LEU A 192 -22.24 7.81 -3.20
CA LEU A 192 -21.98 7.21 -4.51
C LEU A 192 -22.23 5.70 -4.54
N LEU A 193 -21.70 4.98 -3.56
CA LEU A 193 -21.77 3.51 -3.52
C LEU A 193 -23.17 2.99 -3.23
N LYS A 194 -23.94 3.70 -2.39
CA LYS A 194 -25.30 3.29 -2.01
C LYS A 194 -26.35 3.60 -3.07
N ARG A 195 -26.12 4.61 -3.92
CA ARG A 195 -27.05 4.98 -5.00
C ARG A 195 -27.24 3.85 -6.01
N ASP A 196 -28.42 3.77 -6.60
CA ASP A 196 -28.72 2.78 -7.65
C ASP A 196 -28.18 3.28 -9.00
N THR A 197 -26.90 3.00 -9.25
CA THR A 197 -26.16 3.43 -10.45
C THR A 197 -25.33 2.28 -11.00
N CYS A 198 -24.87 2.43 -12.25
CA CYS A 198 -24.05 1.44 -12.92
C CYS A 198 -22.83 1.04 -12.06
N VAL A 199 -22.68 -0.27 -11.81
CA VAL A 199 -21.58 -0.81 -10.98
C VAL A 199 -20.21 -0.48 -11.59
N HIS A 200 -20.10 -0.48 -12.93
CA HIS A 200 -18.86 -0.12 -13.62
C HIS A 200 -18.45 1.31 -13.30
N LEU A 201 -19.39 2.27 -13.34
CA LEU A 201 -19.13 3.67 -12.99
C LEU A 201 -18.65 3.80 -11.54
N LYS A 202 -19.31 3.12 -10.60
CA LYS A 202 -18.90 3.11 -9.18
C LYS A 202 -17.46 2.63 -9.01
N LEU A 203 -17.13 1.48 -9.59
CA LEU A 203 -15.81 0.87 -9.46
C LEU A 203 -14.72 1.70 -10.15
N GLU A 204 -15.01 2.31 -11.30
CA GLU A 204 -14.06 3.17 -12.00
C GLU A 204 -13.76 4.45 -11.22
N ILE A 205 -14.78 5.08 -10.63
CA ILE A 205 -14.59 6.24 -9.75
C ILE A 205 -13.79 5.84 -8.51
N VAL A 206 -14.12 4.72 -7.87
CA VAL A 206 -13.35 4.19 -6.73
C VAL A 206 -11.89 3.92 -7.08
N ARG A 207 -11.62 3.41 -8.29
CA ARG A 207 -10.26 3.16 -8.77
C ARG A 207 -9.44 4.45 -8.80
N LYS A 208 -10.03 5.59 -9.21
CA LYS A 208 -9.36 6.90 -9.14
C LYS A 208 -9.00 7.31 -7.72
N VAL A 209 -9.88 7.04 -6.75
CA VAL A 209 -9.56 7.27 -5.33
C VAL A 209 -8.41 6.38 -4.87
N ALA A 210 -8.42 5.11 -5.27
CA ALA A 210 -7.33 4.19 -4.97
C ALA A 210 -6.01 4.66 -5.59
N ASP A 211 -6.02 5.12 -6.84
CA ASP A 211 -4.85 5.66 -7.54
C ASP A 211 -4.31 6.91 -6.83
N GLY A 212 -5.19 7.83 -6.40
CA GLY A 212 -4.82 8.99 -5.58
C GLY A 212 -4.20 8.60 -4.22
N ALA A 213 -4.63 7.47 -3.64
CA ALA A 213 -4.02 6.89 -2.44
C ALA A 213 -2.68 6.16 -2.73
N GLY A 214 -2.20 6.19 -3.97
CA GLY A 214 -0.98 5.54 -4.44
C GLY A 214 -1.19 4.20 -5.16
N GLY A 215 -2.42 3.84 -5.49
CA GLY A 215 -2.79 2.65 -6.24
C GLY A 215 -3.09 1.41 -5.39
N GLY A 216 -4.14 0.69 -5.79
CA GLY A 216 -4.56 -0.58 -5.20
C GLY A 216 -5.52 -0.44 -4.01
N MET A 217 -6.32 -1.48 -3.83
CA MET A 217 -7.29 -1.65 -2.76
C MET A 217 -6.66 -1.55 -1.37
N ARG A 218 -5.45 -2.10 -1.16
CA ARG A 218 -4.77 -1.98 0.13
C ARG A 218 -4.53 -0.53 0.54
N ARG A 219 -4.04 0.30 -0.38
CA ARG A 219 -3.72 1.70 -0.06
C ARG A 219 -4.98 2.51 0.15
N LEU A 220 -6.02 2.24 -0.63
CA LEU A 220 -7.35 2.80 -0.40
C LEU A 220 -7.86 2.47 1.00
N VAL A 221 -7.83 1.20 1.42
CA VAL A 221 -8.25 0.80 2.78
C VAL A 221 -7.42 1.55 3.83
N ARG A 222 -6.11 1.70 3.65
CA ARG A 222 -5.24 2.44 4.59
C ARG A 222 -5.63 3.91 4.71
N LEU A 223 -5.93 4.56 3.58
CA LEU A 223 -6.42 5.94 3.54
C LEU A 223 -7.77 6.08 4.25
N LEU A 224 -8.68 5.14 4.02
CA LEU A 224 -10.03 5.18 4.60
C LEU A 224 -10.09 4.73 6.06
N ALA A 225 -9.05 4.07 6.56
CA ALA A 225 -9.05 3.47 7.89
C ALA A 225 -8.09 4.16 8.87
N VAL A 226 -7.95 5.48 8.77
CA VAL A 226 -7.02 6.24 9.61
C VAL A 226 -7.58 6.33 11.05
N PRO A 227 -6.89 5.77 12.06
CA PRO A 227 -7.43 5.68 13.42
C PRO A 227 -7.77 7.02 14.06
N LYS A 228 -7.04 8.09 13.70
CA LYS A 228 -7.24 9.43 14.28
C LYS A 228 -8.62 10.02 13.95
N HIS A 229 -9.21 9.64 12.80
CA HIS A 229 -10.49 10.16 12.34
C HIS A 229 -11.68 9.22 12.62
N LEU A 230 -11.42 7.97 13.03
CA LEU A 230 -12.45 6.95 13.27
C LEU A 230 -12.88 6.83 14.73
N ARG A 231 -12.65 7.87 15.53
CA ARG A 231 -13.08 7.91 16.94
C ARG A 231 -14.61 8.02 17.08
N VAL A 232 -15.29 8.49 16.03
CA VAL A 232 -16.75 8.64 15.99
C VAL A 232 -17.38 7.37 15.44
N GLU A 233 -18.27 6.75 16.21
CA GLU A 233 -18.95 5.50 15.85
C GLU A 233 -19.69 5.58 14.50
N HIS A 234 -20.32 6.72 14.22
CA HIS A 234 -21.01 6.96 12.95
C HIS A 234 -20.08 6.86 11.73
N LEU A 235 -18.86 7.42 11.81
CA LEU A 235 -17.88 7.36 10.73
C LEU A 235 -17.34 5.95 10.54
N LEU A 236 -17.15 5.20 11.63
CA LEU A 236 -16.77 3.79 11.56
C LEU A 236 -17.85 2.94 10.87
N CYS A 237 -19.13 3.16 11.18
CA CYS A 237 -20.24 2.46 10.53
C CYS A 237 -20.30 2.77 9.02
N LYS A 238 -20.06 4.03 8.62
CA LYS A 238 -19.95 4.43 7.21
C LYS A 238 -18.78 3.73 6.52
N LEU A 239 -17.60 3.74 7.12
CA LEU A 239 -16.42 3.05 6.60
C LEU A 239 -16.71 1.56 6.37
N LYS A 240 -17.26 0.87 7.37
CA LYS A 240 -17.61 -0.56 7.26
C LYS A 240 -18.58 -0.81 6.10
N THR A 241 -19.57 0.07 5.92
CA THR A 241 -20.51 -0.03 4.80
C THR A 241 -19.84 0.19 3.45
N ILE A 242 -18.98 1.22 3.34
CA ILE A 242 -18.19 1.51 2.14
C ILE A 242 -17.37 0.28 1.75
N LEU A 243 -16.58 -0.25 2.68
CA LEU A 243 -15.73 -1.42 2.43
C LEU A 243 -16.55 -2.64 2.05
N THR A 244 -17.68 -2.88 2.72
CA THR A 244 -18.56 -4.00 2.41
C THR A 244 -19.04 -3.95 0.95
N ILE A 245 -19.57 -2.81 0.52
CA ILE A 245 -20.11 -2.63 -0.83
C ILE A 245 -18.99 -2.74 -1.87
N LEU A 246 -17.88 -2.07 -1.60
CA LEU A 246 -16.74 -1.99 -2.51
C LEU A 246 -16.06 -3.37 -2.72
N LEU A 247 -15.82 -4.13 -1.65
CA LEU A 247 -15.21 -5.45 -1.75
C LEU A 247 -16.17 -6.43 -2.46
N ALA A 248 -17.48 -6.35 -2.16
CA ALA A 248 -18.48 -7.19 -2.81
C ALA A 248 -18.55 -6.94 -4.32
N HIS A 249 -18.67 -5.68 -4.75
CA HIS A 249 -18.73 -5.36 -6.18
C HIS A 249 -17.41 -5.68 -6.90
N SER A 250 -16.27 -5.46 -6.25
CA SER A 250 -14.97 -5.74 -6.87
C SER A 250 -14.77 -7.24 -7.12
N LEU A 251 -15.13 -8.10 -6.16
CA LEU A 251 -15.07 -9.55 -6.35
C LEU A 251 -16.13 -10.05 -7.33
N PHE A 252 -17.35 -9.54 -7.23
CA PHE A 252 -18.46 -9.98 -8.07
C PHE A 252 -18.28 -9.60 -9.56
N ARG A 253 -17.49 -8.56 -9.86
CA ARG A 253 -17.11 -8.22 -11.24
C ARG A 253 -16.46 -9.41 -11.98
N TYR A 254 -15.81 -10.31 -11.26
CA TYR A 254 -15.15 -11.50 -11.79
C TYR A 254 -16.04 -12.76 -11.73
N GLU A 255 -17.30 -12.62 -11.32
CA GLU A 255 -18.30 -13.70 -11.32
C GLU A 255 -19.17 -13.66 -12.58
N PRO A 256 -19.64 -14.81 -13.08
CA PRO A 256 -20.56 -14.86 -14.21
C PRO A 256 -21.90 -14.18 -13.87
N THR A 257 -22.37 -13.32 -14.77
CA THR A 257 -23.46 -12.32 -14.64
C THR A 257 -24.85 -12.82 -14.24
N LYS A 258 -25.07 -14.13 -14.06
CA LYS A 258 -26.42 -14.74 -13.90
C LYS A 258 -26.89 -14.98 -12.46
N ARG A 259 -26.30 -14.38 -11.43
CA ARG A 259 -26.54 -14.77 -10.01
C ARG A 259 -26.76 -13.60 -9.05
N THR A 260 -27.90 -12.93 -9.16
CA THR A 260 -28.31 -11.86 -8.22
C THR A 260 -28.55 -12.35 -6.79
N SER A 261 -29.00 -13.60 -6.60
CA SER A 261 -29.10 -14.25 -5.29
C SER A 261 -27.73 -14.39 -4.62
N ASP A 262 -26.71 -14.77 -5.40
CA ASP A 262 -25.38 -15.07 -4.88
C ASP A 262 -24.65 -13.80 -4.49
N PHE A 263 -24.93 -12.67 -5.14
CA PHE A 263 -24.42 -11.37 -4.73
C PHE A 263 -24.92 -10.96 -3.34
N ARG A 264 -26.19 -11.21 -3.00
CA ARG A 264 -26.71 -10.89 -1.65
C ARG A 264 -26.03 -11.75 -0.58
N VAL A 265 -25.79 -13.02 -0.87
CA VAL A 265 -25.05 -13.94 0.02
C VAL A 265 -23.61 -13.46 0.20
N LEU A 266 -22.94 -13.11 -0.89
CA LEU A 266 -21.58 -12.55 -0.87
C LEU A 266 -21.52 -11.27 -0.03
N LEU A 267 -22.45 -10.34 -0.26
CA LEU A 267 -22.52 -9.08 0.47
C LEU A 267 -22.72 -9.28 1.97
N LYS A 268 -23.58 -10.23 2.38
CA LYS A 268 -23.77 -10.60 3.78
C LYS A 268 -22.49 -11.20 4.39
N ALA A 269 -21.81 -12.07 3.66
CA ALA A 269 -20.58 -12.71 4.13
C ALA A 269 -19.44 -11.69 4.28
N ILE A 270 -19.26 -10.80 3.30
CA ILE A 270 -18.27 -9.71 3.37
C ILE A 270 -18.60 -8.77 4.53
N LYS A 271 -19.88 -8.44 4.74
CA LYS A 271 -20.29 -7.64 5.89
C LYS A 271 -19.85 -8.28 7.21
N THR A 272 -20.09 -9.58 7.39
CA THR A 272 -19.65 -10.31 8.59
C THR A 272 -18.13 -10.29 8.76
N ILE A 273 -17.37 -10.36 7.66
CA ILE A 273 -15.91 -10.22 7.68
C ILE A 273 -15.52 -8.81 8.15
N VAL A 274 -16.06 -7.77 7.51
CA VAL A 274 -15.72 -6.37 7.81
C VAL A 274 -16.14 -5.97 9.23
N ASP A 275 -17.28 -6.46 9.72
CA ASP A 275 -17.77 -6.14 11.07
C ASP A 275 -16.87 -6.72 12.17
N GLY A 276 -16.28 -7.90 11.94
CA GLY A 276 -15.39 -8.59 12.87
C GLY A 276 -13.91 -8.20 12.78
N VAL A 277 -13.58 -7.13 12.05
CA VAL A 277 -12.21 -6.67 11.81
C VAL A 277 -11.89 -5.41 12.63
N SER A 278 -10.73 -5.42 13.29
CA SER A 278 -10.09 -4.22 13.84
C SER A 278 -9.21 -3.57 12.78
N PHE A 279 -9.62 -2.40 12.28
CA PHE A 279 -8.87 -1.73 11.21
C PHE A 279 -7.52 -1.18 11.66
N ALA A 280 -7.37 -0.83 12.95
CA ALA A 280 -6.13 -0.24 13.47
C ALA A 280 -4.91 -1.16 13.26
N GLU A 281 -5.13 -2.47 13.32
CA GLU A 281 -4.13 -3.52 13.11
C GLU A 281 -3.88 -3.81 11.63
N LEU A 282 -4.96 -3.94 10.85
CA LEU A 282 -4.88 -4.36 9.44
C LEU A 282 -4.34 -3.28 8.49
N VAL A 283 -4.54 -2.01 8.83
CA VAL A 283 -3.96 -0.88 8.10
C VAL A 283 -2.44 -0.95 8.09
N LYS A 284 -1.83 -1.42 9.19
CA LYS A 284 -0.38 -1.50 9.34
C LYS A 284 0.19 -2.82 8.84
N ALA A 285 -0.60 -3.90 8.86
CA ALA A 285 -0.11 -5.23 8.52
C ALA A 285 0.17 -5.40 7.02
N LYS A 286 1.45 -5.32 6.62
CA LYS A 286 1.88 -5.78 5.28
C LYS A 286 1.81 -7.31 5.17
N PHE A 287 2.18 -7.98 6.25
CA PHE A 287 2.28 -9.43 6.38
C PHE A 287 1.51 -9.90 7.62
N LEU A 288 0.52 -10.77 7.45
CA LEU A 288 -0.32 -11.29 8.54
C LEU A 288 0.51 -11.92 9.68
N CYS A 289 1.39 -12.88 9.35
CA CYS A 289 2.11 -13.66 10.37
C CYS A 289 3.24 -12.91 11.10
N LEU A 290 3.56 -11.69 10.70
CA LEU A 290 4.66 -10.92 11.29
C LEU A 290 4.17 -9.74 12.12
N ASN A 291 3.02 -9.19 11.75
CA ASN A 291 2.49 -8.01 12.40
C ASN A 291 1.49 -8.36 13.50
N LEU A 292 0.96 -9.60 13.50
CA LEU A 292 -0.06 -10.05 14.45
C LEU A 292 0.28 -11.42 15.04
N PRO A 293 0.18 -11.60 16.37
CA PRO A 293 0.32 -12.89 17.01
C PRO A 293 -0.72 -13.88 16.48
N ARG A 294 -0.33 -15.14 16.25
CA ARG A 294 -1.26 -16.17 15.75
C ARG A 294 -2.46 -16.39 16.66
N THR A 295 -2.29 -16.18 17.97
CA THR A 295 -3.34 -16.28 18.98
C THR A 295 -4.43 -15.23 18.79
N GLU A 296 -4.05 -13.99 18.43
CA GLU A 296 -4.95 -12.84 18.27
C GLU A 296 -5.63 -12.78 16.90
N LEU A 297 -5.10 -13.50 15.90
CA LEU A 297 -5.70 -13.54 14.57
C LEU A 297 -7.09 -14.17 14.59
N THR A 298 -8.09 -13.41 14.14
CA THR A 298 -9.46 -13.85 13.88
C THR A 298 -9.62 -14.34 12.45
N PHE A 299 -10.64 -15.17 12.21
CA PHE A 299 -11.00 -15.67 10.88
C PHE A 299 -11.26 -14.51 9.90
N GLN A 300 -11.96 -13.49 10.38
CA GLN A 300 -12.34 -12.31 9.63
C GLN A 300 -11.11 -11.49 9.21
N SER A 301 -10.15 -11.27 10.10
CA SER A 301 -8.91 -10.55 9.79
C SER A 301 -8.09 -11.24 8.70
N VAL A 302 -7.98 -12.56 8.75
CA VAL A 302 -7.28 -13.36 7.73
C VAL A 302 -7.99 -13.25 6.37
N CYS A 303 -9.32 -13.44 6.34
CA CYS A 303 -10.10 -13.32 5.11
C CYS A 303 -10.03 -11.90 4.51
N PHE A 304 -10.11 -10.86 5.35
CA PHE A 304 -10.06 -9.48 4.91
C PHE A 304 -8.74 -9.16 4.21
N VAL A 305 -7.60 -9.49 4.85
CA VAL A 305 -6.29 -9.24 4.24
C VAL A 305 -6.15 -10.02 2.94
N PHE A 306 -6.54 -11.29 2.92
CA PHE A 306 -6.49 -12.10 1.71
C PHE A 306 -7.29 -11.45 0.56
N ILE A 307 -8.54 -11.06 0.80
CA ILE A 307 -9.41 -10.44 -0.21
C ILE A 307 -8.78 -9.15 -0.76
N VAL A 308 -8.34 -8.26 0.12
CA VAL A 308 -7.73 -6.97 -0.29
C VAL A 308 -6.50 -7.20 -1.16
N ARG A 309 -5.65 -8.18 -0.82
CA ARG A 309 -4.47 -8.53 -1.62
C ARG A 309 -4.83 -9.21 -2.94
N HIS A 310 -5.86 -10.05 -2.94
CA HIS A 310 -6.33 -10.70 -4.15
C HIS A 310 -6.84 -9.68 -5.17
N LEU A 311 -7.61 -8.68 -4.70
CA LEU A 311 -8.09 -7.60 -5.56
C LEU A 311 -6.94 -6.75 -6.13
N ASP A 312 -5.92 -6.42 -5.32
CA ASP A 312 -4.71 -5.74 -5.81
C ASP A 312 -4.05 -6.49 -6.98
N LEU A 313 -4.02 -7.83 -6.91
CA LEU A 313 -3.47 -8.68 -7.98
C LEU A 313 -4.36 -8.64 -9.22
N LEU A 314 -5.68 -8.82 -9.06
CA LEU A 314 -6.63 -8.84 -10.17
C LEU A 314 -6.70 -7.51 -10.93
N ASP A 315 -6.51 -6.38 -10.25
CA ASP A 315 -6.59 -5.05 -10.86
C ASP A 315 -5.36 -4.68 -11.73
N GLY A 316 -4.36 -5.57 -11.81
CA GLY A 316 -3.21 -5.39 -12.68
C GLY A 316 -2.33 -4.21 -12.27
N VAL A 317 -2.27 -3.86 -10.98
CA VAL A 317 -1.32 -2.88 -10.40
C VAL A 317 0.15 -3.41 -10.48
N THR A 318 0.35 -4.48 -11.26
CA THR A 318 1.47 -5.40 -11.36
C THR A 318 2.51 -4.96 -12.37
N SER A 319 3.06 -3.75 -12.21
CA SER A 319 4.39 -3.47 -12.74
C SER A 319 5.51 -3.85 -11.75
N ASN A 320 5.18 -4.26 -10.52
CA ASN A 320 6.15 -4.52 -9.46
C ASN A 320 6.02 -5.94 -8.88
N ALA A 321 7.07 -6.75 -9.02
CA ALA A 321 7.17 -8.10 -8.45
C ALA A 321 6.83 -8.16 -6.94
N SER A 322 7.00 -7.06 -6.20
CA SER A 322 6.70 -6.97 -4.76
C SER A 322 5.23 -7.19 -4.39
N THR A 323 4.26 -6.82 -5.24
CA THR A 323 2.84 -6.97 -4.90
C THR A 323 2.35 -8.41 -5.08
N GLU A 324 2.86 -9.09 -6.11
CA GLU A 324 2.65 -10.53 -6.32
C GLU A 324 3.26 -11.33 -5.15
N LEU A 325 4.46 -10.93 -4.71
CA LEU A 325 5.13 -11.46 -3.53
C LEU A 325 4.28 -11.35 -2.26
N ASP A 326 3.78 -10.14 -2.00
CA ASP A 326 2.89 -9.87 -0.87
C ASP A 326 1.63 -10.74 -0.92
N TYR A 327 1.02 -10.93 -2.11
CA TYR A 327 -0.19 -11.73 -2.27
C TYR A 327 0.05 -13.20 -1.92
N VAL A 328 1.02 -13.85 -2.55
CA VAL A 328 1.31 -15.27 -2.33
C VAL A 328 1.72 -15.55 -0.89
N TYR A 329 2.49 -14.65 -0.27
CA TYR A 329 2.83 -14.82 1.14
C TYR A 329 1.57 -14.82 2.01
N ASN A 330 0.71 -13.82 1.82
CA ASN A 330 -0.53 -13.74 2.58
C ASN A 330 -1.47 -14.92 2.26
N LEU A 331 -1.46 -15.45 1.03
CA LEU A 331 -2.17 -16.67 0.65
C LEU A 331 -1.67 -17.88 1.46
N VAL A 332 -0.37 -18.18 1.41
CA VAL A 332 0.25 -19.33 2.12
C VAL A 332 0.07 -19.20 3.63
N ALA A 333 0.31 -17.99 4.17
CA ALA A 333 0.08 -17.68 5.57
C ALA A 333 -1.38 -17.95 5.98
N SER A 334 -2.33 -17.44 5.20
CA SER A 334 -3.76 -17.61 5.46
C SER A 334 -4.16 -19.08 5.42
N LEU A 335 -3.71 -19.83 4.41
CA LEU A 335 -3.96 -21.28 4.31
C LEU A 335 -3.41 -22.03 5.52
N ASN A 336 -2.18 -21.73 5.93
CA ASN A 336 -1.53 -22.37 7.07
C ASN A 336 -2.29 -22.08 8.38
N ILE A 337 -2.69 -20.83 8.62
CA ILE A 337 -3.47 -20.44 9.79
C ILE A 337 -4.84 -21.14 9.79
N VAL A 338 -5.55 -21.10 8.65
CA VAL A 338 -6.87 -21.73 8.50
C VAL A 338 -6.79 -23.23 8.73
N TYR A 339 -5.78 -23.89 8.17
CA TYR A 339 -5.54 -25.33 8.36
C TYR A 339 -5.31 -25.68 9.83
N HIS A 340 -4.39 -25.00 10.50
CA HIS A 340 -4.10 -25.27 11.91
C HIS A 340 -5.27 -24.95 12.84
N LYS A 341 -5.99 -23.85 12.59
CA LYS A 341 -7.16 -23.46 13.40
C LYS A 341 -8.46 -24.18 12.99
N ARG A 342 -8.42 -25.03 11.96
CA ARG A 342 -9.57 -25.81 11.44
C ARG A 342 -10.81 -24.96 11.12
N TRP A 343 -10.59 -23.75 10.61
CA TRP A 343 -11.69 -22.86 10.26
C TRP A 343 -12.35 -23.26 8.94
N LYS A 344 -13.68 -23.12 8.86
CA LYS A 344 -14.43 -23.32 7.62
C LYS A 344 -14.42 -22.03 6.80
N LEU A 345 -14.03 -22.13 5.54
CA LEU A 345 -14.01 -21.00 4.61
C LEU A 345 -15.37 -20.88 3.88
N PRO A 346 -15.90 -19.65 3.68
CA PRO A 346 -16.96 -19.41 2.72
C PRO A 346 -16.56 -19.90 1.32
N SER A 347 -17.52 -20.42 0.57
CA SER A 347 -17.29 -20.99 -0.76
C SER A 347 -16.62 -20.01 -1.73
N PHE A 348 -17.03 -18.74 -1.73
CA PHE A 348 -16.41 -17.71 -2.58
C PHE A 348 -14.93 -17.49 -2.21
N VAL A 349 -14.60 -17.49 -0.92
CA VAL A 349 -13.21 -17.33 -0.45
C VAL A 349 -12.39 -18.54 -0.88
N LEU A 350 -12.93 -19.76 -0.74
CA LEU A 350 -12.28 -20.99 -1.16
C LEU A 350 -11.95 -20.98 -2.66
N LYS A 351 -12.89 -20.52 -3.50
CA LYS A 351 -12.67 -20.34 -4.94
C LYS A 351 -11.44 -19.46 -5.19
N HIS A 352 -11.40 -18.25 -4.60
CA HIS A 352 -10.26 -17.34 -4.77
C HIS A 352 -8.93 -17.91 -4.20
N PHE A 353 -8.98 -18.75 -3.16
CA PHE A 353 -7.79 -19.47 -2.68
C PHE A 353 -7.28 -20.48 -3.72
N VAL A 354 -8.18 -21.26 -4.33
CA VAL A 354 -7.84 -22.23 -5.37
C VAL A 354 -7.29 -21.52 -6.61
N ASP A 355 -7.95 -20.44 -7.04
CA ASP A 355 -7.49 -19.62 -8.17
C ASP A 355 -6.07 -19.08 -7.90
N GLY A 356 -5.83 -18.54 -6.70
CA GLY A 356 -4.51 -18.09 -6.27
C GLY A 356 -3.44 -19.18 -6.25
N LEU A 357 -3.78 -20.38 -5.79
CA LEU A 357 -2.87 -21.53 -5.78
C LEU A 357 -2.53 -22.01 -7.18
N SER A 358 -3.54 -22.07 -8.07
CA SER A 358 -3.33 -22.46 -9.47
C SER A 358 -2.38 -21.50 -10.17
N TRP A 359 -2.51 -20.20 -9.93
CA TRP A 359 -1.62 -19.18 -10.48
C TRP A 359 -0.16 -19.35 -10.02
N ILE A 360 0.07 -19.70 -8.75
CA ILE A 360 1.42 -19.96 -8.23
C ILE A 360 2.05 -21.19 -8.88
N GLN A 361 1.27 -22.26 -9.07
CA GLN A 361 1.75 -23.50 -9.67
C GLN A 361 2.20 -23.31 -11.12
N LEU A 362 1.69 -22.28 -11.79
CA LEU A 362 2.05 -21.94 -13.18
C LEU A 362 3.31 -21.06 -13.28
N GLN A 363 3.93 -20.66 -12.16
CA GLN A 363 5.14 -19.84 -12.17
C GLN A 363 6.43 -20.67 -12.32
N PRO A 364 7.48 -20.17 -12.98
CA PRO A 364 8.76 -20.88 -13.14
C PRO A 364 9.44 -21.26 -11.81
N ASP A 365 10.22 -22.33 -11.75
CA ASP A 365 10.90 -22.75 -10.51
C ASP A 365 11.83 -21.69 -9.89
N GLU A 366 12.48 -20.87 -10.74
CA GLU A 366 13.27 -19.73 -10.28
C GLU A 366 12.44 -18.66 -9.58
N PHE A 367 11.16 -18.52 -9.95
CA PHE A 367 10.22 -17.61 -9.31
C PHE A 367 10.16 -17.92 -7.82
N ARG A 368 9.99 -19.19 -7.43
CA ARG A 368 9.89 -19.59 -6.01
C ARG A 368 11.14 -19.22 -5.19
N THR A 369 12.33 -19.40 -5.74
CA THR A 369 13.58 -19.09 -5.04
C THR A 369 13.83 -17.59 -4.96
N LYS A 370 13.59 -16.87 -6.06
CA LYS A 370 13.64 -15.40 -6.10
C LYS A 370 12.56 -14.78 -5.21
N PHE A 371 11.41 -15.44 -5.11
CA PHE A 371 10.26 -15.08 -4.31
C PHE A 371 10.59 -15.12 -2.83
N ILE A 372 11.08 -16.27 -2.36
CA ILE A 372 11.47 -16.45 -0.95
C ILE A 372 12.52 -15.40 -0.55
N PHE A 373 13.48 -15.12 -1.44
CA PHE A 373 14.52 -14.13 -1.18
C PHE A 373 13.98 -12.69 -1.06
N HIS A 374 13.15 -12.23 -2.01
CA HIS A 374 12.59 -10.87 -1.94
C HIS A 374 11.61 -10.69 -0.78
N GLN A 375 10.84 -11.74 -0.47
CA GLN A 375 9.95 -11.76 0.69
C GLN A 375 10.74 -11.64 1.99
N GLN A 376 11.78 -12.46 2.17
CA GLN A 376 12.67 -12.39 3.32
C GLN A 376 13.34 -11.02 3.43
N LEU A 377 13.74 -10.44 2.29
CA LEU A 377 14.29 -9.09 2.25
C LEU A 377 13.28 -8.03 2.71
N ASP A 378 12.04 -8.07 2.23
CA ASP A 378 11.01 -7.10 2.57
C ASP A 378 10.57 -7.20 4.02
N ILE A 379 10.50 -8.40 4.59
CA ILE A 379 10.23 -8.62 6.01
C ILE A 379 11.25 -7.86 6.88
N LEU A 380 12.53 -7.92 6.51
CA LEU A 380 13.59 -7.23 7.26
C LEU A 380 13.60 -5.71 7.03
N LYS A 381 12.87 -5.16 6.06
CA LYS A 381 12.77 -3.71 5.84
C LYS A 381 11.72 -3.03 6.71
N GLU A 382 10.67 -3.76 7.13
CA GLU A 382 9.45 -3.16 7.70
C GLU A 382 9.66 -2.54 9.08
N ARG A 383 10.44 -3.18 9.97
CA ARG A 383 10.61 -2.72 11.35
C ARG A 383 12.00 -3.03 11.86
N PHE A 384 12.53 -2.11 12.67
CA PHE A 384 13.78 -2.29 13.37
C PHE A 384 13.68 -3.41 14.42
N ILE A 385 14.57 -4.41 14.37
CA ILE A 385 14.64 -5.48 15.37
C ILE A 385 15.53 -5.02 16.51
N VAL A 386 14.96 -4.84 17.69
CA VAL A 386 15.71 -4.56 18.91
C VAL A 386 16.26 -5.88 19.47
N THR A 387 17.52 -5.89 19.87
CA THR A 387 18.27 -7.08 20.32
C THR A 387 17.70 -7.79 21.56
N GLY A 388 16.76 -7.15 22.27
CA GLY A 388 16.09 -7.67 23.47
C GLY A 388 14.66 -8.17 23.26
N ASP A 389 14.13 -8.19 22.04
CA ASP A 389 12.82 -8.79 21.74
C ASP A 389 12.99 -10.28 21.38
N ASP A 390 13.26 -11.10 22.40
CA ASP A 390 13.64 -12.51 22.22
C ASP A 390 12.52 -13.35 21.57
N GLY A 391 11.24 -13.00 21.78
CA GLY A 391 10.11 -13.69 21.15
C GLY A 391 10.01 -13.45 19.65
N LEU A 392 10.19 -12.19 19.21
CA LEU A 392 10.25 -11.84 17.80
C LEU A 392 11.50 -12.44 17.13
N ILE A 393 12.66 -12.34 17.79
CA ILE A 393 13.92 -12.90 17.30
C ILE A 393 13.77 -14.41 17.10
N HIS A 394 13.27 -15.15 18.09
CA HIS A 394 13.08 -16.59 17.96
C HIS A 394 12.19 -16.96 16.77
N SER A 395 11.08 -16.24 16.59
CA SER A 395 10.17 -16.44 15.45
C SER A 395 10.86 -16.21 14.11
N LEU A 396 11.62 -15.12 13.97
CA LEU A 396 12.38 -14.83 12.75
C LEU A 396 13.50 -15.85 12.52
N LEU A 397 14.15 -16.35 13.58
CA LEU A 397 15.12 -17.43 13.47
C LEU A 397 14.50 -18.78 13.06
N THR A 398 13.19 -18.96 13.07
CA THR A 398 12.60 -20.16 12.43
C THR A 398 12.39 -19.97 10.93
N ILE A 399 12.31 -18.73 10.46
CA ILE A 399 11.93 -18.37 9.09
C ILE A 399 13.15 -18.18 8.18
N PHE A 400 14.23 -17.59 8.70
CA PHE A 400 15.37 -17.18 7.89
C PHE A 400 16.49 -18.22 7.90
N LYS A 401 16.96 -18.68 6.74
CA LYS A 401 18.18 -19.50 6.66
C LYS A 401 19.43 -18.61 6.75
N PRO A 402 20.56 -19.09 7.34
CA PRO A 402 21.81 -18.31 7.40
C PRO A 402 22.26 -17.82 6.02
N ASP A 403 22.14 -18.66 4.99
CA ASP A 403 22.49 -18.32 3.62
C ASP A 403 21.70 -17.14 3.06
N THR A 404 20.38 -17.09 3.34
CA THR A 404 19.57 -15.95 2.92
C THR A 404 20.03 -14.68 3.60
N LEU A 405 20.28 -14.72 4.91
CA LEU A 405 20.70 -13.54 5.67
C LEU A 405 22.05 -12.99 5.16
N ILE A 406 23.00 -13.88 4.85
CA ILE A 406 24.29 -13.51 4.23
C ILE A 406 24.09 -12.91 2.83
N LYS A 407 23.15 -13.47 2.04
CA LYS A 407 22.77 -12.91 0.73
C LYS A 407 22.09 -11.54 0.85
N ILE A 408 21.35 -11.29 1.93
CA ILE A 408 20.73 -9.98 2.22
C ILE A 408 21.80 -8.94 2.62
N LEU A 409 22.81 -9.33 3.40
CA LEU A 409 23.93 -8.45 3.76
C LEU A 409 24.75 -8.01 2.53
N SER A 410 24.91 -8.90 1.56
CA SER A 410 25.72 -8.66 0.36
C SER A 410 24.98 -8.01 -0.81
N THR A 411 23.63 -8.05 -0.84
CA THR A 411 22.87 -7.50 -1.98
C THR A 411 22.80 -5.97 -1.96
N LYS A 412 22.95 -5.36 -3.14
CA LYS A 412 22.78 -3.91 -3.33
C LYS A 412 21.34 -3.45 -3.10
N GLN A 413 20.36 -4.34 -3.28
CA GLN A 413 18.93 -4.05 -3.13
C GLN A 413 18.46 -3.95 -1.66
N ALA A 414 19.30 -4.30 -0.70
CA ALA A 414 18.95 -4.25 0.71
C ALA A 414 19.02 -2.82 1.27
N SER A 415 17.98 -2.40 1.97
CA SER A 415 17.99 -1.14 2.72
C SER A 415 18.92 -1.25 3.94
N PRO A 416 19.38 -0.13 4.50
CA PRO A 416 20.18 -0.13 5.73
C PRO A 416 19.50 -0.88 6.89
N ILE A 417 18.17 -0.73 7.02
CA ILE A 417 17.37 -1.42 8.04
C ILE A 417 17.42 -2.94 7.82
N ALA A 418 17.24 -3.40 6.58
CA ALA A 418 17.25 -4.82 6.26
C ALA A 418 18.62 -5.47 6.51
N ARG A 419 19.72 -4.78 6.18
CA ARG A 419 21.09 -5.26 6.47
C ARG A 419 21.34 -5.34 7.97
N ARG A 420 20.97 -4.29 8.71
CA ARG A 420 21.09 -4.29 10.17
C ARG A 420 20.29 -5.42 10.81
N ASN A 421 19.03 -5.59 10.45
CA ASN A 421 18.19 -6.68 10.94
C ASN A 421 18.74 -8.06 10.58
N ALA A 422 19.26 -8.25 9.37
CA ALA A 422 19.91 -9.51 8.98
C ALA A 422 21.14 -9.81 9.84
N SER A 423 21.96 -8.79 10.14
CA SER A 423 23.12 -8.95 11.00
C SER A 423 22.78 -9.29 12.45
N VAL A 424 21.70 -8.71 13.00
CA VAL A 424 21.20 -9.03 14.35
C VAL A 424 20.71 -10.48 14.43
N LEU A 425 19.99 -10.97 13.40
CA LEU A 425 19.56 -12.36 13.37
C LEU A 425 20.74 -13.34 13.24
N LEU A 426 21.76 -12.99 12.45
CA LEU A 426 22.99 -13.78 12.35
C LEU A 426 23.77 -13.80 13.67
N SER A 427 23.83 -12.68 14.39
CA SER A 427 24.53 -12.58 15.68
C SER A 427 23.90 -13.40 16.81
N LYS A 428 22.68 -13.92 16.60
CA LYS A 428 21.98 -14.79 17.56
C LYS A 428 22.10 -16.28 17.16
N ARG A 429 22.98 -16.61 16.21
CA ARG A 429 23.26 -17.97 15.76
C ARG A 429 24.74 -18.31 15.78
N SER A 430 25.02 -19.59 15.97
CA SER A 430 26.28 -20.19 15.54
C SER A 430 26.20 -20.48 14.05
N LEU A 431 27.09 -19.87 13.28
CA LEU A 431 27.19 -20.07 11.83
C LEU A 431 28.00 -21.34 11.54
N ALA A 432 27.51 -22.13 10.58
CA ALA A 432 28.30 -23.23 10.02
C ALA A 432 29.59 -22.69 9.38
N GLU A 433 30.64 -23.50 9.35
CA GLU A 433 32.00 -23.10 8.93
C GLU A 433 32.03 -22.44 7.54
N SER A 434 31.29 -22.98 6.56
CA SER A 434 31.21 -22.42 5.20
C SER A 434 30.48 -21.06 5.12
N ALA A 435 29.55 -20.79 6.03
CA ALA A 435 28.87 -19.51 6.16
C ALA A 435 29.77 -18.47 6.86
N LEU A 436 30.49 -18.92 7.88
CA LEU A 436 31.44 -18.12 8.64
C LEU A 436 32.62 -17.66 7.79
N GLN A 437 33.19 -18.56 6.98
CA GLN A 437 34.25 -18.22 6.02
C GLN A 437 33.81 -17.14 5.01
N ARG A 438 32.58 -17.22 4.49
CA ARG A 438 32.04 -16.19 3.57
C ARG A 438 31.91 -14.84 4.26
N VAL A 439 31.43 -14.81 5.50
CA VAL A 439 31.28 -13.57 6.26
C VAL A 439 32.65 -12.96 6.60
N MET A 440 33.61 -13.78 7.06
CA MET A 440 34.98 -13.32 7.33
C MET A 440 35.67 -12.77 6.09
N LEU A 441 35.53 -13.46 4.95
CA LEU A 441 36.08 -13.01 3.67
C LEU A 441 35.46 -11.68 3.21
N HIS A 442 34.19 -11.40 3.52
CA HIS A 442 33.59 -10.09 3.31
C HIS A 442 34.15 -9.00 4.23
N ILE A 443 34.45 -9.31 5.50
CA ILE A 443 35.10 -8.37 6.43
C ILE A 443 36.50 -8.01 5.90
N THR A 444 37.30 -9.01 5.50
CA THR A 444 38.64 -8.80 4.95
C THR A 444 38.62 -8.04 3.63
N ARG A 445 37.75 -8.39 2.68
CA ARG A 445 37.63 -7.66 1.39
C ARG A 445 37.13 -6.23 1.54
N SER A 446 36.26 -5.98 2.52
CA SER A 446 35.76 -4.62 2.79
C SER A 446 36.85 -3.71 3.37
N GLN A 447 37.95 -4.27 3.89
CA GLN A 447 39.13 -3.52 4.33
C GLN A 447 40.04 -3.13 3.15
N GLU A 448 40.18 -4.00 2.15
CA GLU A 448 41.02 -3.76 0.97
C GLU A 448 40.45 -2.66 0.06
N GLN A 449 39.13 -2.52 0.02
CA GLN A 449 38.45 -1.45 -0.71
C GLN A 449 38.33 -0.18 0.16
N LYS A 450 39.39 0.64 0.19
CA LYS A 450 39.47 1.96 0.86
C LYS A 450 38.53 3.04 0.25
N SER A 451 37.26 2.74 0.01
CA SER A 451 36.28 3.73 -0.45
C SER A 451 35.40 4.22 0.71
N ALA A 452 35.39 5.53 0.93
CA ALA A 452 34.77 6.21 2.09
C ALA A 452 33.23 6.15 2.17
N HIS A 453 32.56 5.36 1.32
CA HIS A 453 31.09 5.38 1.17
C HIS A 453 30.35 4.15 1.73
N ASN A 454 31.03 3.14 2.27
CA ASN A 454 30.38 1.88 2.71
C ASN A 454 30.52 1.54 4.21
N THR A 455 30.79 2.52 5.08
CA THR A 455 31.03 2.27 6.52
C THR A 455 29.84 1.63 7.26
N GLY A 456 28.61 1.83 6.78
CA GLY A 456 27.43 1.15 7.32
C GLY A 456 27.42 -0.37 7.10
N THR A 457 28.10 -0.87 6.06
CA THR A 457 28.08 -2.30 5.72
C THR A 457 29.05 -3.14 6.55
N ILE A 458 30.20 -2.60 6.95
CA ILE A 458 31.21 -3.38 7.69
C ILE A 458 30.73 -3.73 9.11
N CYS A 459 30.06 -2.79 9.79
CA CYS A 459 29.53 -3.03 11.13
C CYS A 459 28.44 -4.11 11.13
N ASP A 460 27.66 -4.23 10.05
CA ASP A 460 26.67 -5.30 9.90
C ASP A 460 27.36 -6.67 9.75
N TRP A 461 28.48 -6.75 9.03
CA TRP A 461 29.27 -7.98 8.96
C TRP A 461 29.94 -8.34 10.29
N VAL A 462 30.50 -7.35 11.01
CA VAL A 462 31.08 -7.56 12.35
C VAL A 462 30.01 -8.07 13.32
N ARG A 463 28.82 -7.45 13.32
CA ARG A 463 27.69 -7.90 14.15
C ARG A 463 27.29 -9.34 13.82
N ALA A 464 27.23 -9.69 12.54
CA ALA A 464 26.87 -11.04 12.12
C ALA A 464 27.83 -12.13 12.66
N VAL A 465 29.12 -11.81 12.84
CA VAL A 465 30.12 -12.76 13.39
C VAL A 465 30.08 -12.83 14.91
N HIS A 466 29.66 -11.77 15.60
CA HIS A 466 29.70 -11.65 17.06
C HIS A 466 29.19 -12.92 17.79
N GLY A 467 28.02 -13.44 17.42
CA GLY A 467 27.44 -14.64 18.05
C GLY A 467 28.18 -15.95 17.77
N SER A 468 29.03 -15.99 16.75
CA SER A 468 29.80 -17.17 16.36
C SER A 468 31.25 -17.13 16.87
N VAL A 469 31.65 -16.05 17.56
CA VAL A 469 33.00 -15.90 18.11
C VAL A 469 33.44 -17.07 18.99
N PRO A 470 32.61 -17.60 19.92
CA PRO A 470 33.01 -18.73 20.75
C PRO A 470 33.29 -20.02 19.97
N THR A 471 32.65 -20.17 18.80
CA THR A 471 32.71 -21.37 17.96
C THR A 471 33.81 -21.34 16.89
N LEU A 472 34.59 -20.25 16.82
CA LEU A 472 35.70 -20.13 15.87
C LEU A 472 36.88 -21.03 16.23
N THR A 473 37.56 -21.56 15.22
CA THR A 473 38.87 -22.22 15.39
C THR A 473 39.96 -21.20 15.74
N ASP A 474 41.05 -21.64 16.37
CA ASP A 474 42.18 -20.77 16.74
C ASP A 474 42.74 -19.95 15.57
N GLY A 475 42.83 -20.58 14.38
CA GLY A 475 43.26 -19.90 13.16
C GLY A 475 42.28 -18.80 12.75
N SER A 476 40.99 -19.10 12.72
CA SER A 476 39.95 -18.14 12.36
C SER A 476 39.80 -17.00 13.38
N LYS A 477 40.01 -17.28 14.68
CA LYS A 477 40.05 -16.26 15.74
C LYS A 477 41.18 -15.26 15.48
N ARG A 478 42.38 -15.72 15.15
CA ARG A 478 43.52 -14.82 14.83
C ARG A 478 43.29 -14.00 13.56
N VAL A 479 42.73 -14.62 12.51
CA VAL A 479 42.40 -13.91 11.27
C VAL A 479 41.36 -12.82 11.52
N LEU A 480 40.31 -13.13 12.29
CA LEU A 480 39.29 -12.15 12.68
C LEU A 480 39.88 -11.05 13.57
N TRP A 481 40.72 -11.40 14.55
CA TRP A 481 41.39 -10.43 15.42
C TRP A 481 42.21 -9.44 14.59
N ASN A 482 43.03 -9.93 13.66
CA ASN A 482 43.80 -9.09 12.76
C ASN A 482 42.89 -8.18 11.92
N ALA A 483 41.82 -8.72 11.34
CA ALA A 483 40.87 -7.95 10.53
C ALA A 483 40.10 -6.87 11.34
N LEU A 484 39.79 -7.13 12.61
CA LEU A 484 39.13 -6.16 13.50
C LEU A 484 40.11 -5.11 14.05
N SER A 485 41.38 -5.47 14.22
CA SER A 485 42.44 -4.59 14.72
C SER A 485 42.77 -3.45 13.75
N THR A 486 42.64 -3.71 12.45
CA THR A 486 42.92 -2.75 11.37
C THR A 486 41.75 -1.81 11.07
N ILE A 487 40.58 -2.01 11.68
CA ILE A 487 39.44 -1.10 11.54
C ILE A 487 39.77 0.20 12.28
N ASP A 488 40.07 1.26 11.51
CA ASP A 488 40.39 2.59 12.03
C ASP A 488 39.20 3.17 12.83
N GLN A 489 39.50 3.78 13.99
CA GLN A 489 38.51 4.42 14.87
C GLN A 489 37.78 5.58 14.18
N THR A 490 38.38 6.18 13.13
CA THR A 490 37.78 7.25 12.32
C THR A 490 36.67 6.77 11.38
N VAL A 491 36.62 5.46 11.07
CA VAL A 491 35.61 4.82 10.19
C VAL A 491 34.30 4.57 10.95
N VAL A 492 34.37 4.48 12.29
CA VAL A 492 33.28 4.18 13.19
C VAL A 492 32.63 5.47 13.68
N ARG A 493 31.42 5.79 13.17
CA ARG A 493 30.80 7.12 13.31
C ARG A 493 29.83 7.24 14.48
N SER A 494 29.33 6.13 15.03
CA SER A 494 28.41 6.14 16.18
C SER A 494 28.96 5.35 17.36
N ASP A 495 28.57 5.76 18.57
CA ASP A 495 28.98 5.08 19.80
C ASP A 495 28.51 3.63 19.84
N GLU A 496 27.36 3.32 19.23
CA GLU A 496 26.86 1.95 19.10
C GLU A 496 27.81 1.07 18.27
N GLN A 497 28.36 1.59 17.17
CA GLN A 497 29.30 0.83 16.35
C GLN A 497 30.65 0.65 17.05
N ARG A 498 31.09 1.65 17.84
CA ARG A 498 32.30 1.56 18.66
C ARG A 498 32.13 0.49 19.73
N LEU A 499 31.00 0.51 20.42
CA LEU A 499 30.67 -0.46 21.45
C LEU A 499 30.63 -1.88 20.89
N LEU A 500 29.98 -2.09 19.73
CA LEU A 500 29.95 -3.38 19.07
C LEU A 500 31.35 -3.90 18.73
N LEU A 501 32.23 -3.04 18.21
CA LEU A 501 33.59 -3.44 17.86
C LEU A 501 34.41 -3.80 19.10
N VAL A 502 34.29 -3.02 20.17
CA VAL A 502 34.94 -3.28 21.46
C VAL A 502 34.43 -4.59 22.05
N ASP A 503 33.12 -4.80 22.07
CA ASP A 503 32.48 -6.01 22.62
C ASP A 503 32.88 -7.26 21.83
N THR A 504 32.90 -7.17 20.49
CA THR A 504 33.37 -8.28 19.64
C THR A 504 34.84 -8.60 19.88
N LYS A 505 35.70 -7.58 20.03
CA LYS A 505 37.13 -7.78 20.36
C LYS A 505 37.29 -8.39 21.75
N ALA A 506 36.55 -7.90 22.75
CA ALA A 506 36.58 -8.42 24.10
C ALA A 506 36.13 -9.88 24.14
N SER A 507 35.03 -10.22 23.48
CA SER A 507 34.54 -11.60 23.34
C SER A 507 35.57 -12.51 22.67
N LEU A 508 36.25 -12.02 21.63
CA LEU A 508 37.29 -12.75 20.93
C LEU A 508 38.52 -13.00 21.82
N LEU A 509 38.95 -11.98 22.58
CA LEU A 509 40.05 -12.07 23.54
C LEU A 509 39.73 -13.08 24.65
N VAL A 510 38.54 -12.96 25.28
CA VAL A 510 38.08 -13.90 26.32
C VAL A 510 38.04 -15.33 25.78
N SER A 511 37.51 -15.53 24.57
CA SER A 511 37.46 -16.85 23.92
C SER A 511 38.84 -17.41 23.54
N MET A 512 39.85 -16.55 23.35
CA MET A 512 41.24 -16.98 23.15
C MET A 512 41.96 -17.25 24.49
N MET A 513 41.62 -16.53 25.56
CA MET A 513 42.19 -16.70 26.90
C MET A 513 41.71 -17.97 27.61
N PHE A 514 40.42 -18.30 27.55
CA PHE A 514 39.88 -19.55 28.13
C PHE A 514 40.55 -20.81 27.57
N MET A 515 41.02 -20.76 26.31
CA MET A 515 41.74 -21.87 25.67
C MET A 515 43.22 -21.96 26.10
N MET A 516 43.78 -20.90 26.69
CA MET A 516 45.12 -20.91 27.26
C MET A 516 45.14 -21.60 28.63
N GLU A 517 44.08 -21.46 29.43
CA GLU A 517 43.96 -22.17 30.72
C GLU A 517 43.89 -23.69 30.50
N ASP A 518 43.10 -24.19 29.55
CA ASP A 518 43.01 -25.63 29.26
C ASP A 518 44.35 -26.22 28.75
N LYS A 519 45.08 -25.50 27.89
CA LYS A 519 46.42 -25.93 27.42
C LYS A 519 47.48 -25.85 28.51
N VAL A 520 47.40 -24.87 29.42
CA VAL A 520 48.33 -24.75 30.56
C VAL A 520 48.03 -25.83 31.60
N VAL A 521 46.76 -26.18 31.82
CA VAL A 521 46.36 -27.28 32.69
C VAL A 521 46.76 -28.64 32.10
N GLU A 522 46.57 -28.86 30.79
CA GLU A 522 47.08 -30.06 30.10
C GLU A 522 48.62 -30.18 30.17
N LEU A 523 49.35 -29.09 29.93
CA LEU A 523 50.81 -29.07 30.05
C LEU A 523 51.29 -29.25 31.49
N GLN A 524 50.56 -28.77 32.49
CA GLN A 524 50.85 -29.01 33.91
C GLN A 524 50.52 -30.45 34.33
N ILE A 525 49.48 -31.06 33.77
CA ILE A 525 49.15 -32.48 33.97
C ILE A 525 50.17 -33.40 33.29
N GLU A 526 50.64 -33.06 32.08
CA GLU A 526 51.73 -33.77 31.40
C GLU A 526 53.08 -33.59 32.11
N SER A 527 53.36 -32.39 32.65
CA SER A 527 54.52 -32.11 33.50
C SER A 527 54.46 -32.92 34.81
N ALA A 528 53.31 -33.00 35.47
CA ALA A 528 53.09 -33.81 36.68
C ALA A 528 53.17 -35.32 36.41
N ARG A 529 52.76 -35.79 35.22
CA ARG A 529 52.90 -37.20 34.79
C ARG A 529 54.31 -37.55 34.26
N GLY A 530 55.07 -36.55 33.81
CA GLY A 530 56.42 -36.69 33.26
C GLY A 530 57.53 -36.89 34.31
N GLY A 531 57.28 -36.52 35.57
CA GLY A 531 58.27 -36.57 36.67
C GLY A 531 58.80 -37.95 37.05
N ASN A 532 58.12 -39.05 36.66
CA ASN A 532 58.51 -40.42 37.04
C ASN A 532 59.04 -41.29 35.89
N ARG A 533 59.21 -40.77 34.66
CA ARG A 533 59.72 -41.56 33.52
C ARG A 533 61.20 -41.40 33.22
N THR A 534 61.86 -40.37 33.74
CA THR A 534 63.29 -40.10 33.49
C THR A 534 64.25 -40.97 34.32
N SER A 535 63.78 -41.62 35.39
CA SER A 535 64.60 -42.54 36.20
C SER A 535 64.61 -44.00 35.68
N ALA A 536 63.62 -44.40 34.87
CA ALA A 536 63.52 -45.75 34.31
C ALA A 536 64.26 -45.91 32.97
N LEU A 537 64.33 -44.85 32.14
CA LEU A 537 65.00 -44.91 30.83
C LEU A 537 66.54 -44.94 30.95
N LYS A 538 67.10 -44.27 31.96
CA LYS A 538 68.56 -44.30 32.24
C LYS A 538 69.06 -45.66 32.75
N ARG A 539 68.20 -46.50 33.35
CA ARG A 539 68.56 -47.86 33.79
C ARG A 539 68.41 -48.94 32.70
N LYS A 540 67.64 -48.69 31.63
CA LYS A 540 67.55 -49.61 30.47
C LYS A 540 68.68 -49.38 29.46
N LEU A 541 69.08 -48.12 29.23
CA LEU A 541 70.17 -47.78 28.31
C LEU A 541 71.57 -48.15 28.84
N SER A 542 71.76 -48.30 30.17
CA SER A 542 73.03 -48.78 30.73
C SER A 542 73.18 -50.30 30.76
N LYS A 543 72.10 -51.07 30.53
CA LYS A 543 72.16 -52.55 30.43
C LYS A 543 72.33 -53.06 28.99
N GLN A 544 71.83 -52.34 27.99
CA GLN A 544 72.03 -52.71 26.57
C GLN A 544 73.46 -52.42 26.08
N ARG A 545 74.15 -51.43 26.65
CA ARG A 545 75.53 -51.09 26.27
C ARG A 545 76.60 -52.07 26.78
N THR A 546 76.25 -52.98 27.69
CA THR A 546 77.17 -53.99 28.25
C THR A 546 77.07 -55.36 27.58
N GLU A 547 76.05 -55.60 26.75
CA GLU A 547 75.87 -56.86 26.01
C GLU A 547 76.34 -56.79 24.55
N GLU A 548 76.44 -55.60 23.94
CA GLU A 548 76.82 -55.44 22.52
C GLU A 548 78.33 -55.38 22.25
N THR A 549 79.20 -55.16 23.25
CA THR A 549 80.67 -55.17 23.05
C THR A 549 81.35 -56.50 23.35
N LYS A 550 80.60 -57.54 23.75
CA LYS A 550 81.12 -58.93 23.88
C LYS A 550 80.92 -59.80 22.63
N LYS A 551 80.30 -59.27 21.56
CA LYS A 551 79.99 -60.05 20.33
C LYS A 551 80.74 -59.63 19.07
N SER A 552 81.70 -58.70 19.15
CA SER A 552 82.53 -58.29 18.00
C SER A 552 83.99 -58.73 18.13
N PHE A 553 84.25 -60.03 18.26
CA PHE A 553 85.53 -60.64 17.89
C PHE A 553 85.30 -62.10 17.48
N SER A 554 85.10 -62.32 16.17
CA SER A 554 85.45 -63.56 15.47
C SER A 554 85.36 -63.31 13.96
N LEU A 555 86.49 -62.88 13.39
CA LEU A 555 86.78 -62.91 11.95
C LEU A 555 87.33 -64.31 11.59
N PRO A 556 87.04 -64.85 10.40
CA PRO A 556 87.84 -65.90 9.80
C PRO A 556 88.74 -65.35 8.68
N LEU A 557 90.05 -65.46 8.93
CA LEU A 557 91.22 -65.76 8.07
C LEU A 557 92.46 -65.00 8.55
#